data_AF-A0A429B1M9-F1
#
_entry.id   AF-A0A429B1M9-F1
#
_cell.length_a   1.000
_cell.length_b   1.000
_cell.length_c   1.000
_cell.angle_alpha   90.00
_cell.angle_beta   90.00
_cell.angle_gamma   90.00
#
_symmetry.space_group_name_H-M   'P 1'
#
loop_
_entity.id
_entity.type
_entity.pdbx_description
1 polymer ?
#
loop_
_entity_poly.entity_id
_entity_poly.type
_entity_poly.pdbx_seq_one_letter_code
_entity_poly.pdbx_strand_id
1 'polypeptide(L)'
;MVLTEAVPVNLSRQRRRGWPFFVGLVLLAVVVAYVLAFKVPEWRNDEKLARFEERVSMAPYPPDTEPGDRPVQGVVGLQSGNSNHCDFAVRLSLLTKLPDAEIARYYESLTVEGVEGRRVAGSVFVNPSGSWRAGYKSVIVEFLDGFHEPGRDWRCH
;
A
#
# COMPACT_ATOMS: atom_id res chain seq x y z
N MET A 1 -86.51 -10.07 14.31
CA MET A 1 -85.30 -10.66 14.90
C MET A 1 -84.31 -10.85 13.75
N VAL A 2 -83.40 -9.90 13.54
CA VAL A 2 -82.49 -9.90 12.39
C VAL A 2 -81.08 -10.15 12.95
N LEU A 3 -80.54 -11.32 12.64
CA LEU A 3 -79.16 -11.70 12.90
C LEU A 3 -78.25 -10.82 12.03
N THR A 4 -77.46 -9.97 12.67
CA THR A 4 -76.37 -9.25 12.01
C THR A 4 -75.08 -10.01 12.30
N GLU A 5 -74.67 -10.86 11.37
CA GLU A 5 -73.35 -11.48 11.39
C GLU A 5 -72.30 -10.40 11.11
N ALA A 6 -71.44 -10.15 12.09
CA ALA A 6 -70.30 -9.26 11.94
C ALA A 6 -69.23 -9.93 11.07
N VAL A 7 -68.96 -9.34 9.90
CA VAL A 7 -67.87 -9.75 9.01
C VAL A 7 -66.52 -9.50 9.71
N PRO A 8 -65.61 -10.49 9.80
CA PRO A 8 -64.34 -10.30 10.45
C PRO A 8 -63.45 -9.35 9.64
N VAL A 9 -62.97 -8.31 10.33
CA VAL A 9 -62.05 -7.30 9.83
C VAL A 9 -60.74 -7.96 9.39
N ASN A 10 -60.35 -7.66 8.15
CA ASN A 10 -59.17 -8.16 7.47
C ASN A 10 -57.86 -7.64 8.12
N LEU A 11 -57.39 -8.32 9.17
CA LEU A 11 -56.12 -8.04 9.85
C LEU A 11 -54.99 -8.90 9.26
N SER A 12 -54.47 -8.55 8.08
CA SER A 12 -53.30 -9.29 7.55
C SER A 12 -52.23 -8.47 6.83
N ARG A 13 -52.40 -7.15 6.65
CA ARG A 13 -51.48 -6.36 5.81
C ARG A 13 -50.27 -5.73 6.52
N GLN A 14 -50.14 -5.86 7.85
CA GLN A 14 -49.15 -5.07 8.60
C GLN A 14 -47.87 -5.83 9.02
N ARG A 15 -47.70 -7.10 8.63
CA ARG A 15 -46.60 -7.96 9.15
C ARG A 15 -45.35 -8.07 8.26
N ARG A 16 -45.24 -7.33 7.15
CA ARG A 16 -44.12 -7.46 6.19
C ARG A 16 -43.21 -6.23 6.04
N ARG A 17 -43.40 -5.16 6.83
CA ARG A 17 -42.66 -3.89 6.65
C ARG A 17 -41.26 -3.86 7.29
N GLY A 18 -40.98 -4.74 8.26
CA GLY A 18 -39.68 -4.79 8.94
C GLY A 18 -38.59 -5.57 8.20
N TRP A 19 -38.97 -6.54 7.35
CA TRP A 19 -38.03 -7.41 6.65
C TRP A 19 -37.02 -6.66 5.76
N PRO A 20 -37.40 -5.68 4.92
CA PRO A 20 -36.42 -4.95 4.11
C PRO A 20 -35.44 -4.13 4.97
N PHE A 21 -35.88 -3.64 6.14
CA PHE A 21 -35.00 -2.92 7.06
C PHE A 21 -33.96 -3.84 7.69
N PHE A 22 -34.35 -5.02 8.17
CA PHE A 22 -33.41 -5.99 8.72
C PHE A 22 -32.42 -6.50 7.68
N VAL A 23 -32.87 -6.77 6.45
CA VAL A 23 -31.99 -7.15 5.34
C VAL A 23 -30.98 -6.03 5.05
N GLY A 24 -31.44 -4.78 4.98
CA GLY A 24 -30.56 -3.62 4.81
C GLY A 24 -29.52 -3.49 5.93
N LEU A 25 -29.92 -3.69 7.19
CA LEU A 25 -29.02 -3.61 8.33
C LEU A 25 -27.98 -4.73 8.31
N VAL A 26 -28.37 -5.95 7.98
CA VAL A 26 -27.44 -7.08 7.82
C VAL A 26 -26.43 -6.81 6.71
N LEU A 27 -26.88 -6.33 5.54
CA LEU A 27 -25.98 -5.99 4.44
C LEU A 27 -24.99 -4.90 4.83
N LEU A 28 -25.45 -3.85 5.52
CA LEU A 28 -24.58 -2.79 6.03
C LEU A 28 -23.56 -3.35 7.03
N ALA A 29 -23.99 -4.20 7.96
CA ALA A 29 -23.09 -4.82 8.93
C ALA A 29 -22.01 -5.68 8.25
N VAL A 30 -22.35 -6.41 7.20
CA VAL A 30 -21.39 -7.20 6.40
C VAL A 30 -20.37 -6.30 5.72
N VAL A 31 -20.81 -5.20 5.10
CA VAL A 31 -19.90 -4.23 4.45
C VAL A 31 -18.96 -3.60 5.47
N VAL A 32 -19.49 -3.15 6.62
CA VAL A 32 -18.66 -2.58 7.69
C VAL A 32 -17.65 -3.60 8.21
N ALA A 33 -18.08 -4.84 8.47
CA ALA A 33 -17.18 -5.90 8.91
C ALA A 33 -16.07 -6.17 7.88
N TYR A 34 -16.40 -6.20 6.59
CA TYR A 34 -15.42 -6.35 5.51
C TYR A 34 -14.39 -5.20 5.50
N VAL A 35 -14.84 -3.95 5.57
CA VAL A 35 -13.94 -2.79 5.58
C VAL A 35 -13.00 -2.84 6.78
N LEU A 36 -13.52 -3.12 7.98
CA LEU A 36 -12.73 -3.22 9.20
C LEU A 36 -11.73 -4.39 9.15
N ALA A 37 -12.12 -5.52 8.55
CA ALA A 37 -11.27 -6.71 8.49
C ALA A 37 -10.15 -6.60 7.45
N PHE A 38 -10.42 -5.99 6.28
CA PHE A 38 -9.49 -6.02 5.14
C PHE A 38 -8.94 -4.64 4.77
N LYS A 39 -9.77 -3.60 4.74
CA LYS A 39 -9.35 -2.26 4.28
C LYS A 39 -8.63 -1.45 5.33
N VAL A 40 -9.04 -1.53 6.58
CA VAL A 40 -8.35 -0.81 7.67
C VAL A 40 -6.89 -1.27 7.81
N PRO A 41 -6.54 -2.57 7.80
CA PRO A 41 -5.15 -3.00 7.79
C PRO A 41 -4.35 -2.50 6.58
N GLU A 42 -4.94 -2.59 5.37
CA GLU A 42 -4.37 -2.10 4.11
C GLU A 42 -4.01 -0.61 4.21
N TRP A 43 -4.95 0.22 4.66
CA TRP A 43 -4.74 1.67 4.81
C TRP A 43 -3.67 2.04 5.82
N ARG A 44 -3.54 1.31 6.92
CA ARG A 44 -2.49 1.57 7.91
C ARG A 44 -1.10 1.29 7.33
N ASN A 45 -0.98 0.25 6.53
CA ASN A 45 0.28 -0.06 5.84
C ASN A 45 0.55 0.92 4.70
N ASP A 46 -0.48 1.34 3.96
CA ASP A 46 -0.32 2.37 2.91
C ASP A 46 0.12 3.71 3.49
N GLU A 47 -0.39 4.09 4.66
CA GLU A 47 0.07 5.30 5.37
C GLU A 47 1.54 5.20 5.81
N LYS A 48 1.94 4.03 6.34
CA LYS A 48 3.36 3.76 6.66
C LYS A 48 4.24 3.89 5.42
N LEU A 49 3.81 3.28 4.31
CA LEU A 49 4.51 3.32 3.02
C LEU A 49 4.61 4.76 2.50
N ALA A 50 3.53 5.54 2.54
CA ALA A 50 3.51 6.93 2.05
C ALA A 50 4.51 7.81 2.83
N ARG A 51 4.59 7.66 4.16
CA ARG A 51 5.58 8.38 4.96
C ARG A 51 7.01 7.95 4.67
N PHE A 52 7.22 6.66 4.38
CA PHE A 52 8.53 6.15 4.00
C PHE A 52 8.94 6.67 2.61
N GLU A 53 8.00 6.69 1.66
CA GLU A 53 8.16 7.27 0.34
C GLU A 53 8.53 8.76 0.42
N GLU A 54 7.83 9.52 1.27
CA GLU A 54 8.12 10.93 1.52
C GLU A 54 9.57 11.11 2.01
N ARG A 55 10.01 10.32 3.00
CA ARG A 55 11.40 10.39 3.51
C ARG A 55 12.45 10.03 2.45
N VAL A 56 12.19 9.01 1.64
CA VAL A 56 13.08 8.61 0.54
C VAL A 56 13.10 9.67 -0.56
N SER A 57 11.98 10.35 -0.83
CA SER A 57 11.91 11.43 -1.82
C SER A 57 12.70 12.68 -1.41
N MET A 58 12.88 12.91 -0.11
CA MET A 58 13.71 13.99 0.45
C MET A 58 15.19 13.64 0.53
N ALA A 59 15.58 12.40 0.20
CA ALA A 59 16.98 11.98 0.23
C ALA A 59 17.81 12.80 -0.78
N PRO A 60 18.99 13.30 -0.38
CA PRO A 60 19.81 14.11 -1.28
C PRO A 60 20.29 13.28 -2.47
N TYR A 61 20.28 13.88 -3.65
CA TYR A 61 20.90 13.28 -4.83
C TYR A 61 22.43 13.47 -4.78
N PRO A 62 23.20 12.48 -5.25
CA PRO A 62 24.63 12.67 -5.45
C PRO A 62 24.87 13.67 -6.61
N PRO A 63 26.09 14.23 -6.74
CA PRO A 63 26.42 15.12 -7.85
C PRO A 63 26.18 14.43 -9.21
N ASP A 64 25.95 15.24 -10.25
CA ASP A 64 25.70 14.78 -11.62
C ASP A 64 24.59 13.73 -11.74
N THR A 65 23.58 13.85 -10.87
CA THR A 65 22.41 12.97 -10.82
C THR A 65 21.12 13.78 -10.81
N GLU A 66 20.18 13.36 -11.63
CA GLU A 66 18.89 14.00 -11.83
C GLU A 66 17.75 12.98 -11.62
N PRO A 67 16.54 13.42 -11.29
CA PRO A 67 15.37 12.55 -11.29
C PRO A 67 15.15 11.90 -12.65
N GLY A 68 14.81 10.62 -12.65
CA GLY A 68 14.43 9.90 -13.86
C GLY A 68 12.99 10.18 -14.29
N ASP A 69 12.59 9.62 -15.44
CA ASP A 69 11.27 9.83 -16.04
C ASP A 69 10.12 9.20 -15.22
N ARG A 70 10.42 8.31 -14.28
CA ARG A 70 9.42 7.63 -13.45
C ARG A 70 9.34 8.29 -12.07
N PRO A 71 8.12 8.51 -11.55
CA PRO A 71 7.96 8.98 -10.18
C PRO A 71 8.50 7.95 -9.20
N VAL A 72 8.67 8.38 -7.95
CA VAL A 72 8.95 7.48 -6.83
C VAL A 72 7.83 6.43 -6.76
N GLN A 73 8.21 5.17 -6.51
CA GLN A 73 7.26 4.06 -6.44
C GLN A 73 7.39 3.36 -5.10
N GLY A 74 6.38 3.49 -4.25
CA GLY A 74 6.20 2.65 -3.06
C GLY A 74 5.45 1.36 -3.38
N VAL A 75 5.88 0.25 -2.79
CA VAL A 75 5.17 -1.03 -2.78
C VAL A 75 5.20 -1.61 -1.38
N VAL A 76 4.10 -2.22 -0.96
CA VAL A 76 3.99 -3.01 0.27
C VAL A 76 3.51 -4.42 -0.04
N GLY A 77 4.07 -5.41 0.65
CA GLY A 77 3.72 -6.82 0.54
C GLY A 77 4.94 -7.72 0.65
N LEU A 78 4.81 -8.99 0.25
CA LEU A 78 5.95 -9.91 0.18
C LEU A 78 6.86 -9.55 -1.00
N GLN A 79 8.00 -8.91 -0.73
CA GLN A 79 9.00 -8.58 -1.75
C GLN A 79 10.05 -9.68 -1.91
N SER A 80 10.30 -10.45 -0.85
CA SER A 80 11.26 -11.55 -0.89
C SER A 80 10.82 -12.78 -0.08
N GLY A 81 11.04 -13.97 -0.64
CA GLY A 81 10.72 -15.25 0.00
C GLY A 81 9.22 -15.59 0.07
N ASN A 82 8.92 -16.69 0.77
CA ASN A 82 7.57 -17.14 1.10
C ASN A 82 7.49 -17.22 2.63
N SER A 83 7.00 -16.17 3.29
CA SER A 83 6.89 -16.15 4.75
C SER A 83 5.78 -15.17 5.17
N ASN A 84 5.38 -15.22 6.44
CA ASN A 84 4.32 -14.39 7.00
C ASN A 84 4.91 -13.08 7.53
N HIS A 85 5.22 -12.14 6.64
CA HIS A 85 5.80 -10.84 6.98
C HIS A 85 5.42 -9.79 5.95
N CYS A 86 5.59 -8.52 6.30
CA CYS A 86 5.41 -7.42 5.35
C CYS A 86 6.73 -6.73 5.06
N ASP A 87 6.98 -6.48 3.77
CA ASP A 87 8.08 -5.65 3.30
C ASP A 87 7.54 -4.35 2.70
N PHE A 88 8.28 -3.27 2.90
CA PHE A 88 8.03 -1.96 2.32
C PHE A 88 9.21 -1.61 1.42
N ALA A 89 8.96 -1.46 0.12
CA ALA A 89 9.97 -1.10 -0.85
C ALA A 89 9.64 0.27 -1.46
N VAL A 90 10.62 1.16 -1.51
CA VAL A 90 10.51 2.43 -2.24
C VAL A 90 11.60 2.48 -3.30
N ARG A 91 11.21 2.72 -4.54
CA ARG A 91 12.10 2.78 -5.70
C ARG A 91 12.19 4.20 -6.26
N LEU A 92 13.40 4.70 -6.38
CA LEU A 92 13.74 5.94 -7.07
C LEU A 92 14.28 5.62 -8.46
N SER A 93 13.74 6.27 -9.49
CA SER A 93 14.36 6.27 -10.82
C SER A 93 15.25 7.50 -10.93
N LEU A 94 16.52 7.29 -11.30
CA LEU A 94 17.49 8.37 -11.44
C LEU A 94 18.19 8.29 -12.80
N LEU A 95 18.70 9.44 -13.25
CA LEU A 95 19.64 9.58 -14.35
C LEU A 95 20.96 10.08 -13.76
N THR A 96 22.07 9.38 -13.99
CA THR A 96 23.37 9.77 -13.42
C THR A 96 24.51 9.66 -14.42
N LYS A 97 25.53 10.51 -14.28
CA LYS A 97 26.81 10.35 -14.97
C LYS A 97 27.85 9.59 -14.14
N LEU A 98 27.56 9.34 -12.87
CA LEU A 98 28.50 8.68 -11.96
C LEU A 98 28.78 7.24 -12.41
N PRO A 99 29.97 6.68 -12.15
CA PRO A 99 30.25 5.25 -12.30
C PRO A 99 29.33 4.39 -11.42
N ASP A 100 29.05 3.15 -11.84
CA ASP A 100 28.16 2.21 -11.12
C ASP A 100 28.58 2.04 -9.65
N ALA A 101 29.88 1.85 -9.41
CA ALA A 101 30.42 1.64 -8.07
C ALA A 101 30.40 2.88 -7.18
N GLU A 102 30.30 4.08 -7.75
CA GLU A 102 30.25 5.33 -6.99
C GLU A 102 28.82 5.63 -6.54
N ILE A 103 27.85 5.49 -7.43
CA ILE A 103 26.44 5.65 -7.07
C ILE A 103 25.97 4.55 -6.10
N ALA A 104 26.44 3.31 -6.27
CA ALA A 104 26.18 2.24 -5.32
C ALA A 104 26.70 2.58 -3.92
N ARG A 105 27.98 2.97 -3.82
CA ARG A 105 28.59 3.37 -2.54
C ARG A 105 27.88 4.56 -1.88
N TYR A 106 27.45 5.55 -2.66
CA TYR A 106 26.70 6.68 -2.14
C TYR A 106 25.42 6.20 -1.43
N TYR A 107 24.59 5.41 -2.11
CA TYR A 107 23.32 4.94 -1.56
C TYR A 107 23.44 3.84 -0.51
N GLU A 108 24.52 3.05 -0.53
CA GLU A 108 24.86 2.12 0.56
C GLU A 108 25.22 2.86 1.86
N SER A 109 25.87 4.03 1.74
CA SER A 109 26.24 4.86 2.90
C SER A 109 25.11 5.76 3.38
N LEU A 110 24.16 6.09 2.51
CA LEU A 110 23.01 6.92 2.82
C LEU A 110 21.96 6.11 3.58
N THR A 111 21.60 6.58 4.77
CA THR A 111 20.57 5.94 5.58
C THR A 111 19.32 6.81 5.62
N VAL A 112 18.17 6.17 5.39
CA VAL A 112 16.84 6.76 5.53
C VAL A 112 16.10 6.02 6.64
N GLU A 113 15.25 6.72 7.37
CA GLU A 113 14.39 6.09 8.36
C GLU A 113 13.28 5.29 7.67
N GLY A 114 13.21 4.00 7.96
CA GLY A 114 12.18 3.06 7.51
C GLY A 114 10.82 3.28 8.18
N VAL A 115 9.87 2.38 7.96
CA VAL A 115 8.47 2.53 8.40
C VAL A 115 8.29 2.49 9.92
N GLU A 116 9.21 1.84 10.64
CA GLU A 116 9.20 1.70 12.10
C GLU A 116 10.49 2.25 12.76
N GLY A 117 11.10 3.25 12.14
CA GLY A 117 12.25 3.96 12.72
C GLY A 117 13.61 3.28 12.53
N ARG A 118 13.65 2.08 11.94
CA ARG A 118 14.91 1.41 11.59
C ARG A 118 15.62 2.16 10.46
N ARG A 119 16.94 2.15 10.44
CA ARG A 119 17.71 2.74 9.33
C ARG A 119 17.80 1.74 8.18
N VAL A 120 17.50 2.23 6.98
CA VAL A 120 17.54 1.46 5.73
C VAL A 120 18.49 2.15 4.76
N ALA A 121 19.30 1.35 4.06
CA ALA A 121 20.21 1.82 3.01
C ALA A 121 19.63 1.51 1.63
N GLY A 122 20.08 2.26 0.61
CA GLY A 122 19.65 2.07 -0.77
C GLY A 122 20.49 1.03 -1.50
N SER A 123 19.83 0.13 -2.25
CA SER A 123 20.46 -0.79 -3.19
C SER A 123 20.29 -0.28 -4.62
N VAL A 124 21.38 -0.24 -5.40
CA VAL A 124 21.36 0.33 -6.75
C VAL A 124 21.31 -0.77 -7.80
N PHE A 125 20.31 -0.70 -8.69
CA PHE A 125 20.13 -1.55 -9.85
C PHE A 125 20.38 -0.75 -11.12
N VAL A 126 21.46 -1.07 -11.80
CA VAL A 126 21.82 -0.46 -13.09
C VAL A 126 21.12 -1.23 -14.20
N ASN A 127 20.42 -0.54 -15.10
CA ASN A 127 19.85 -1.20 -16.27
C ASN A 127 20.95 -1.41 -17.34
N PRO A 128 21.40 -2.65 -17.62
CA PRO A 128 22.47 -2.91 -18.58
C PRO A 128 22.05 -2.60 -20.03
N SER A 129 20.73 -2.53 -20.30
CA SER A 129 20.16 -2.16 -21.60
C SER A 129 19.78 -0.67 -21.71
N GLY A 130 20.05 0.12 -20.67
CA GLY A 130 19.73 1.55 -20.65
C GLY A 130 20.52 2.30 -21.71
N SER A 131 19.82 3.02 -22.60
CA SER A 131 20.46 3.93 -23.53
C SER A 131 21.10 5.09 -22.77
N TRP A 132 22.39 5.33 -22.98
CA TRP A 132 23.04 6.53 -22.47
C TRP A 132 22.50 7.74 -23.23
N ARG A 133 21.90 8.70 -22.52
CA ARG A 133 21.41 9.95 -23.12
C ARG A 133 22.27 11.10 -22.65
N ALA A 134 22.98 11.76 -23.57
CA ALA A 134 23.87 12.87 -23.25
C ALA A 134 24.87 12.57 -22.10
N GLY A 135 25.35 11.33 -22.00
CA GLY A 135 26.27 10.88 -20.96
C GLY A 135 25.62 10.42 -19.64
N TYR A 136 24.29 10.50 -19.51
CA TYR A 136 23.56 9.95 -18.37
C TYR A 136 23.10 8.52 -18.61
N LYS A 137 23.16 7.68 -17.57
CA LYS A 137 22.57 6.34 -17.54
C LYS A 137 21.40 6.31 -16.55
N SER A 138 20.42 5.46 -16.82
CA SER A 138 19.30 5.25 -15.91
C SER A 138 19.62 4.17 -14.87
N VAL A 139 19.34 4.48 -13.60
CA VAL A 139 19.43 3.53 -12.50
C VAL A 139 18.14 3.53 -11.68
N ILE A 140 17.91 2.44 -10.97
CA ILE A 140 16.87 2.34 -9.95
C ILE A 140 17.56 2.18 -8.60
N VAL A 141 17.19 3.00 -7.63
CA VAL A 141 17.63 2.84 -6.24
C VAL A 141 16.45 2.33 -5.43
N GLU A 142 16.61 1.20 -4.76
CA GLU A 142 15.58 0.59 -3.92
C GLU A 142 15.96 0.70 -2.45
N PHE A 143 15.04 1.21 -1.63
CA PHE A 143 15.11 1.13 -0.18
C PHE A 143 14.10 0.09 0.30
N LEU A 144 14.59 -1.00 0.87
CA LEU A 144 13.78 -2.13 1.33
C LEU A 144 13.78 -2.18 2.87
N ASP A 145 12.64 -1.91 3.48
CA ASP A 145 12.38 -2.12 4.91
C ASP A 145 11.55 -3.39 5.09
N GLY A 146 12.24 -4.52 5.32
CA GLY A 146 11.62 -5.85 5.29
C GLY A 146 11.45 -6.50 6.65
N PHE A 147 10.72 -7.61 6.68
CA PHE A 147 10.47 -8.46 7.87
C PHE A 147 9.64 -7.79 8.98
N HIS A 148 8.67 -6.94 8.62
CA HIS A 148 7.71 -6.43 9.60
C HIS A 148 6.62 -7.44 9.91
N GLU A 149 5.98 -7.28 11.07
CA GLU A 149 4.81 -8.09 11.41
C GLU A 149 3.72 -7.93 10.33
N PRO A 150 3.18 -9.03 9.80
CA PRO A 150 2.24 -9.02 8.67
C PRO A 150 0.86 -8.45 9.05
N GLY A 151 0.53 -8.47 10.35
CA GLY A 151 -0.76 -8.05 10.86
C GLY A 151 -1.92 -8.75 10.14
N ARG A 152 -2.92 -7.97 9.71
CA ARG A 152 -4.11 -8.45 8.99
C ARG A 152 -4.16 -7.98 7.54
N ASP A 153 -3.09 -7.37 7.05
CA ASP A 153 -3.03 -6.97 5.65
C ASP A 153 -2.74 -8.20 4.81
N TRP A 154 -3.69 -8.60 3.98
CA TRP A 154 -3.63 -9.81 3.16
C TRP A 154 -2.48 -9.79 2.14
N ARG A 155 -1.88 -8.62 1.85
CA ARG A 155 -0.72 -8.49 0.97
C ARG A 155 0.58 -9.03 1.60
N CYS A 156 0.58 -9.25 2.92
CA CYS A 156 1.74 -9.68 3.71
C CYS A 156 1.70 -11.19 4.07
N HIS A 157 0.83 -11.99 3.43
CA HIS A 157 0.62 -13.43 3.66
C HIS A 157 0.71 -14.19 2.34
#